data_AF-A0A7Y2ELR6-F1
#
_entry.id   AF-A0A7Y2ELR6-F1
#
_cell.length_a   1.000
_cell.length_b   1.000
_cell.length_c   1.000
_cell.angle_alpha   90.00
_cell.angle_beta   90.00
_cell.angle_gamma   90.00
#
_symmetry.space_group_name_H-M   'P 1'
#
loop_
_entity.id
_entity.type
_entity.pdbx_description
1 polymer ?
#
loop_
_entity_poly.entity_id
_entity_poly.type
_entity_poly.pdbx_seq_one_letter_code
_entity_poly.pdbx_strand_id
1 'polypeptide(L)' 'MFKRIINQPGFWRSVIALGVAFALLFVILKWLLDGFKFTFFTENDNLPLIALGLAAAGFFYGFFVTYGKFWKQLKEKDS' A
#
# COMPACT_ATOMS: atom_id res chain seq x y z
N MET A 1 -10.72 9.43 -18.62
CA MET A 1 -9.73 9.78 -17.58
C MET A 1 -9.16 8.57 -16.85
N PHE A 2 -9.98 7.74 -16.17
CA PHE A 2 -9.50 6.58 -15.41
C PHE A 2 -8.60 5.61 -16.20
N LYS A 3 -9.04 5.15 -17.39
CA LYS A 3 -8.24 4.28 -18.28
C LYS A 3 -6.89 4.88 -18.69
N ARG A 4 -6.79 6.21 -18.84
CA ARG A 4 -5.52 6.90 -19.15
C ARG A 4 -4.56 6.88 -17.96
N ILE A 5 -5.09 6.95 -16.73
CA ILE A 5 -4.29 6.94 -15.50
C ILE A 5 -3.71 5.56 -15.23
N ILE A 6 -4.55 4.51 -15.29
CA ILE A 6 -4.10 3.14 -14.97
C ILE A 6 -3.18 2.54 -16.04
N ASN A 7 -3.23 3.06 -17.27
CA ASN A 7 -2.33 2.67 -18.36
C ASN A 7 -1.05 3.53 -18.44
N GLN A 8 -0.87 4.53 -17.57
CA GLN A 8 0.38 5.30 -17.54
C GLN A 8 1.55 4.39 -17.16
N PRO A 9 2.67 4.43 -17.90
CA PRO A 9 3.86 3.68 -17.53
C PRO A 9 4.32 4.11 -16.13
N GLY A 10 4.47 3.15 -15.23
CA GLY A 10 4.88 3.39 -13.84
C GLY A 10 3.75 3.62 -12.85
N PHE A 11 2.47 3.66 -13.28
CA PHE A 11 1.32 3.71 -12.36
C PHE A 11 1.34 2.50 -11.41
N TRP A 12 1.30 1.28 -11.95
CA TRP A 12 1.28 0.05 -11.15
C TRP A 12 2.55 -0.15 -10.30
N ARG A 13 3.71 0.29 -10.82
CA ARG A 13 4.96 0.29 -10.04
C ARG A 13 4.86 1.21 -8.82
N SER A 14 4.22 2.37 -8.98
CA SER A 14 3.99 3.31 -7.88
C SER A 14 2.97 2.76 -6.88
N VAL A 15 1.88 2.13 -7.34
CA VAL A 15 0.88 1.47 -6.48
C VAL A 15 1.55 0.41 -5.59
N ILE A 16 2.34 -0.47 -6.20
CA ILE A 16 3.04 -1.53 -5.47
C ILE A 16 4.07 -0.93 -4.51
N ALA A 17 4.89 0.03 -4.94
CA ALA A 17 5.89 0.66 -4.09
C ALA A 17 5.26 1.35 -2.86
N LEU A 18 4.17 2.09 -3.04
CA LEU A 18 3.45 2.73 -1.94
C LEU A 18 2.77 1.71 -1.03
N GLY A 19 2.17 0.67 -1.60
CA GLY A 19 1.52 -0.40 -0.83
C GLY A 19 2.52 -1.18 0.03
N VAL A 20 3.70 -1.50 -0.51
CA VAL A 20 4.78 -2.15 0.23
C VAL A 20 5.33 -1.22 1.32
N ALA A 21 5.55 0.06 1.03
CA ALA A 21 6.00 1.03 2.03
C ALA A 21 4.99 1.15 3.19
N PHE A 22 3.69 1.20 2.89
CA PHE A 22 2.63 1.21 3.89
C PHE A 22 2.61 -0.07 4.73
N ALA A 23 2.71 -1.23 4.08
CA ALA A 23 2.74 -2.52 4.77
C ALA A 23 3.93 -2.63 5.74
N LEU A 24 5.12 -2.23 5.30
CA LEU A 24 6.32 -2.20 6.15
C LEU A 24 6.15 -1.26 7.35
N LEU A 25 5.64 -0.05 7.12
CA LEU A 25 5.37 0.91 8.20
C LEU A 25 4.37 0.33 9.22
N PHE A 26 3.29 -0.28 8.75
CA PHE A 26 2.30 -0.88 9.62
C PHE A 26 2.86 -2.04 10.45
N VAL A 27 3.66 -2.93 9.85
CA VAL A 27 4.33 -4.03 10.55
C VAL A 27 5.27 -3.50 11.62
N ILE A 28 6.09 -2.50 11.29
CA ILE A 28 7.01 -1.87 12.24
C ILE A 28 6.25 -1.22 13.40
N LEU A 29 5.19 -0.46 13.10
CA LEU A 29 4.36 0.19 14.13
C LEU A 29 3.67 -0.83 15.03
N LYS A 30 3.10 -1.89 14.46
CA LYS A 30 2.44 -2.94 15.23
C LYS A 30 3.44 -3.70 16.10
N TRP A 31 4.61 -4.03 15.55
CA TRP A 31 5.69 -4.68 16.29
C TRP A 31 6.22 -3.81 17.44
N LEU A 32 6.31 -2.49 17.22
CA LEU A 32 6.64 -1.51 18.27
C LEU A 32 5.58 -1.48 19.38
N LEU A 33 4.29 -1.45 19.03
CA LEU A 33 3.20 -1.47 20.02
C LEU A 33 3.11 -2.76 20.82
N ASP A 34 3.50 -3.89 20.24
CA ASP A 34 3.60 -5.19 20.93
C ASP A 34 4.91 -5.33 21.75
N GLY A 35 5.72 -4.28 21.84
CA GLY A 35 6.95 -4.25 22.65
C GLY A 35 8.11 -5.01 22.04
N PHE A 36 8.20 -5.05 20.70
CA PHE A 36 9.24 -5.74 19.92
C PHE A 36 9.35 -7.24 20.17
N LYS A 37 8.28 -7.88 20.64
CA LYS A 37 8.28 -9.31 20.91
C LYS A 37 8.24 -10.11 19.61
N PHE A 38 9.14 -11.08 19.47
CA PHE A 38 9.15 -12.00 18.32
C PHE A 38 7.98 -12.98 18.32
N THR A 39 7.29 -13.18 19.46
CA THR A 39 6.05 -13.97 19.56
C THR A 39 4.95 -13.48 18.63
N PHE A 40 4.99 -12.19 18.26
CA PHE A 40 4.11 -11.59 17.25
C PHE A 40 4.10 -12.37 15.91
N PHE A 41 5.26 -12.93 15.52
CA PHE A 41 5.43 -13.64 14.26
C PHE A 41 5.28 -15.16 14.38
N THR A 42 5.26 -15.72 15.60
CA THR A 42 5.34 -17.18 15.80
C THR A 42 4.10 -17.80 16.43
N GLU A 43 3.31 -17.06 17.21
CA GLU A 43 2.17 -17.62 17.96
C GLU A 43 0.80 -17.29 17.35
N ASN A 44 0.76 -16.61 16.21
CA ASN A 44 -0.48 -16.07 15.67
C ASN A 44 -1.04 -16.98 14.56
N ASP A 45 -1.97 -17.89 14.89
CA ASP A 45 -2.68 -18.71 13.88
C ASP A 45 -3.42 -17.87 12.83
N ASN A 46 -3.69 -16.59 13.13
CA ASN A 46 -4.33 -15.63 12.23
C ASN A 46 -3.34 -14.83 11.35
N LEU A 47 -2.03 -15.12 11.39
CA LEU A 47 -1.01 -14.51 10.53
C LEU A 47 -1.40 -14.41 9.04
N PRO A 48 -1.93 -15.46 8.38
CA PRO A 48 -2.34 -15.34 6.98
C PRO A 48 -3.50 -14.36 6.77
N LEU A 49 -4.44 -14.25 7.72
CA LEU A 49 -5.57 -13.34 7.65
C LEU A 49 -5.12 -11.88 7.85
N ILE A 50 -4.17 -11.66 8.76
CA ILE A 50 -3.52 -10.35 8.97
C ILE A 50 -2.72 -9.94 7.73
N ALA A 51 -1.95 -10.87 7.16
CA ALA A 51 -1.17 -10.61 5.95
C ALA A 51 -2.07 -10.26 4.76
N LEU A 52 -3.18 -10.99 4.58
CA LEU A 52 -4.17 -10.70 3.54
C LEU A 52 -4.83 -9.33 3.74
N GLY A 53 -5.25 -9.02 4.97
CA GLY A 53 -5.81 -7.72 5.33
C GLY A 53 -4.82 -6.58 5.08
N LEU A 54 -3.54 -6.79 5.41
CA LEU A 54 -2.49 -5.81 5.18
C LEU A 54 -2.19 -5.63 3.69
N ALA A 55 -2.18 -6.72 2.91
CA ALA A 55 -2.00 -6.66 1.47
C ALA A 55 -3.16 -5.92 0.80
N ALA A 56 -4.40 -6.19 1.19
CA ALA A 56 -5.58 -5.47 0.71
C ALA A 56 -5.51 -3.98 1.09
N ALA A 57 -5.24 -3.66 2.36
CA ALA A 57 -5.14 -2.29 2.83
C ALA A 57 -4.02 -1.51 2.12
N GLY A 58 -2.84 -2.11 2.00
CA GLY A 58 -1.71 -1.53 1.27
C GLY A 58 -2.01 -1.33 -0.21
N PHE A 59 -2.71 -2.28 -0.84
CA PHE A 59 -3.16 -2.15 -2.22
C PHE A 59 -4.13 -0.98 -2.40
N PHE A 60 -5.19 -0.91 -1.59
CA PHE A 60 -6.17 0.18 -1.68
C PHE A 60 -5.51 1.54 -1.40
N TYR A 61 -4.71 1.64 -0.35
CA TYR A 61 -3.98 2.87 -0.03
C TYR A 61 -3.05 3.29 -1.17
N GLY A 62 -2.21 2.37 -1.65
CA GLY A 62 -1.30 2.63 -2.76
C GLY A 62 -2.03 2.99 -4.05
N PHE A 63 -3.18 2.37 -4.32
CA PHE A 63 -4.01 2.64 -5.48
C PHE A 63 -4.60 4.05 -5.42
N PHE A 64 -5.28 4.41 -4.32
CA PHE A 64 -5.93 5.72 -4.18
C PHE A 64 -4.93 6.87 -4.20
N VAL A 65 -3.80 6.75 -3.48
CA VAL A 65 -2.79 7.80 -3.44
C VAL A 65 -2.11 7.97 -4.81
N THR A 66 -1.74 6.86 -5.46
CA THR A 66 -1.14 6.92 -6.80
C THR A 66 -2.13 7.46 -7.83
N TYR A 67 -3.40 7.04 -7.75
CA TYR A 67 -4.45 7.53 -8.63
C TYR A 67 -4.63 9.04 -8.51
N GLY A 68 -4.71 9.58 -7.29
CA GLY A 68 -4.79 11.02 -7.06
C GLY A 68 -3.58 11.77 -7.63
N LYS A 69 -2.37 11.24 -7.42
CA LYS A 69 -1.12 11.82 -7.96
C LYS A 69 -1.15 11.89 -9.49
N PHE A 70 -1.44 10.79 -10.17
CA PHE A 70 -1.44 10.74 -11.63
C PHE A 70 -2.63 11.48 -12.24
N TRP A 71 -3.78 11.54 -11.56
CA TRP A 71 -4.92 12.35 -11.97
C TRP A 71 -4.56 13.84 -12.00
N LYS A 72 -3.89 14.34 -10.94
CA LYS A 72 -3.42 15.72 -10.88
C LYS A 72 -2.42 16.03 -11.99
N GLN A 73 -1.43 15.16 -12.20
CA GLN A 73 -0.41 15.33 -13.24
C GLN A 73 -1.01 15.36 -14.66
N LEU A 74 -2.01 14.53 -14.95
CA LEU A 74 -2.69 14.56 -16.24
C LEU A 74 -3.53 15.85 -16.40
N LYS A 75 -4.22 16.28 -15.34
CA LYS A 75 -5.00 17.52 -15.36
C LYS A 75 -4.12 18.76 -15.58
N GLU A 76 -2.91 18.78 -15.02
CA GLU A 76 -1.93 19.85 -15.24
C GLU A 76 -1.32 19.83 -16.65
N LYS A 77 -1.21 18.67 -17.30
CA LYS A 77 -0.71 18.55 -18.67
C LYS A 77 -1.75 18.86 -19.75
N ASP A 78 -3.03 18.65 -19.45
CA ASP A 78 -4.16 18.94 -20.35
C ASP A 78 -4.65 20.40 -20.21
N SER A 79 -4.01 21.24 -19.38
CA SER A 79 -4.35 22.65 -19.13
C SER A 79 -3.29 23.59 -19.67
#